data_AF-A0A665VNN6-F1
#
_entry.id   AF-A0A665VNN6-F1
#
_cell.length_a   1.000
_cell.length_b   1.000
_cell.length_c   1.000
_cell.angle_alpha   90.00
_cell.angle_beta   90.00
_cell.angle_gamma   90.00
#
_symmetry.space_group_name_H-M   'P 1'
#
loop_
_entity.id
_entity.type
_entity.pdbx_description
1 polymer ?
#
loop_
_entity_poly.entity_id
_entity_poly.type
_entity_poly.pdbx_seq_one_letter_code
_entity_poly.pdbx_strand_id
1 'polypeptide(L)'
;KSNSQQPVFWLGNDTLRVSAALFAENRRRLCTELKATDGLVLKSVVVLQGGEQRQRYCTDTDLLFRQESFFHWTFGVTEADCYGAIDVDSGKSILFVPKLPESYATWMGEIFSKEHFKAKYAVDEVQYACDVSQSVKLCRGQNTDSGSICREASFEGISRCLADVSLVCSRLIKTDMELEVLRYTNRISSEAHKMVMKHVKPGQTEYEMESLFQHYCYSKGGMRHTSYTCICGTGHNSSVLHYGHAGAPNDKLIMDGDMCLFDMGGEYYCYSSDITCSFPANGKFTSDQRAIYEAVFKSSRAVMAAIKPGVKWTDMHRLADRVHLEELVKIGILNGRVEDMVKVHIGAVFMPHGLGHLLGIDVHDVGGYPEGVKRIDEPGLKSLRMGRLVQERMVLTVEPGIYFINHLLDQALANPAQSCFINKDVLTRFRGFGGVRIEDDIAVTADGIELLTCVPRTVEEIEAFMADSGKTFSPVVSSEKF
;
A
#
# COMPACT_ATOMS: atom_id res chain seq x y z
N LYS A 1 -5.75 27.99 -32.29
CA LYS A 1 -6.13 26.62 -31.83
C LYS A 1 -6.14 26.70 -30.30
N SER A 2 -7.33 26.69 -29.69
CA SER A 2 -7.48 26.94 -28.25
C SER A 2 -6.70 25.90 -27.47
N ASN A 3 -5.86 26.38 -26.57
CA ASN A 3 -5.14 25.57 -25.60
C ASN A 3 -6.16 25.14 -24.54
N SER A 4 -7.06 24.20 -24.87
CA SER A 4 -7.99 23.64 -23.88
C SER A 4 -7.14 22.87 -22.88
N GLN A 5 -6.91 23.46 -21.70
CA GLN A 5 -6.28 22.78 -20.57
C GLN A 5 -6.97 21.42 -20.39
N GLN A 6 -6.20 20.34 -20.47
CA GLN A 6 -6.73 19.01 -20.18
C GLN A 6 -7.30 19.00 -18.75
N PRO A 7 -8.44 18.33 -18.53
CA PRO A 7 -9.03 18.27 -17.19
C PRO A 7 -8.08 17.53 -16.24
N VAL A 8 -7.95 18.08 -15.03
CA VAL A 8 -7.08 17.54 -13.98
C VAL A 8 -7.86 17.41 -12.67
N PHE A 9 -7.56 16.36 -11.91
CA PHE A 9 -7.83 16.34 -10.48
C PHE A 9 -6.78 17.17 -9.76
N TRP A 10 -7.22 18.09 -8.89
CA TRP A 10 -6.32 18.95 -8.12
C TRP A 10 -7.05 19.47 -6.88
N LEU A 11 -6.37 19.45 -5.73
CA LEU A 11 -6.91 19.94 -4.45
C LEU A 11 -6.33 21.31 -4.05
N GLY A 12 -5.74 22.04 -5.00
CA GLY A 12 -5.12 23.35 -4.76
C GLY A 12 -3.71 23.26 -4.18
N ASN A 13 -3.16 24.41 -3.78
CA ASN A 13 -1.83 24.55 -3.17
C ASN A 13 -0.74 23.80 -3.97
N ASP A 14 0.16 23.12 -3.26
CA ASP A 14 1.25 22.32 -3.83
C ASP A 14 0.85 20.86 -4.07
N THR A 15 -0.46 20.55 -4.09
CA THR A 15 -0.93 19.19 -4.38
C THR A 15 -0.76 18.84 -5.85
N LEU A 16 -0.54 17.55 -6.13
CA LEU A 16 -0.31 17.07 -7.49
C LEU A 16 -1.52 17.32 -8.40
N ARG A 17 -1.26 17.74 -9.65
CA ARG A 17 -2.28 17.78 -10.69
C ARG A 17 -2.27 16.47 -11.45
N VAL A 18 -3.33 15.67 -11.31
CA VAL A 18 -3.44 14.37 -11.98
C VAL A 18 -4.33 14.52 -13.21
N SER A 19 -3.76 14.38 -14.41
CA SER A 19 -4.50 14.52 -15.65
C SER A 19 -5.49 13.36 -15.84
N ALA A 20 -6.72 13.68 -16.31
CA ALA A 20 -7.69 12.65 -16.70
C ALA A 20 -7.17 11.78 -17.87
N ALA A 21 -6.13 12.23 -18.59
CA ALA A 21 -5.45 11.44 -19.60
C ALA A 21 -4.84 10.14 -19.05
N LEU A 22 -4.51 10.09 -17.74
CA LEU A 22 -4.09 8.86 -17.06
C LEU A 22 -5.12 7.75 -17.26
N PHE A 23 -6.38 8.04 -16.94
CA PHE A 23 -7.45 7.06 -17.03
C PHE A 23 -7.82 6.73 -18.48
N ALA A 24 -7.72 7.71 -19.40
CA ALA A 24 -7.89 7.45 -20.83
C ALA A 24 -6.83 6.48 -21.38
N GLU A 25 -5.58 6.63 -20.94
CA GLU A 25 -4.49 5.72 -21.27
C GLU A 25 -4.74 4.31 -20.72
N ASN A 26 -5.19 4.20 -19.48
CA ASN A 26 -5.56 2.91 -18.86
C ASN A 26 -6.67 2.20 -19.64
N ARG A 27 -7.74 2.90 -20.03
CA ARG A 27 -8.79 2.33 -20.90
C ARG A 27 -8.24 1.82 -22.23
N ARG A 28 -7.35 2.58 -22.86
CA ARG A 28 -6.73 2.18 -24.13
C ARG A 28 -5.87 0.92 -23.98
N ARG A 29 -5.08 0.84 -22.91
CA ARG A 29 -4.28 -0.35 -22.56
C ARG A 29 -5.17 -1.57 -22.35
N LEU A 30 -6.24 -1.41 -21.56
CA LEU A 30 -7.22 -2.46 -21.35
C LEU A 30 -7.84 -2.96 -22.66
N CYS A 31 -8.31 -2.07 -23.53
CA CYS A 31 -8.85 -2.47 -24.83
C CYS A 31 -7.81 -3.21 -25.68
N THR A 32 -6.54 -2.81 -25.62
CA THR A 32 -5.44 -3.46 -26.35
C THR A 32 -5.21 -4.88 -25.84
N GLU A 33 -5.14 -5.06 -24.52
CA GLU A 33 -5.01 -6.37 -23.88
C GLU A 33 -6.19 -7.27 -24.22
N LEU A 34 -7.42 -6.76 -24.16
CA LEU A 34 -8.62 -7.54 -24.47
C LEU A 34 -8.69 -8.00 -25.92
N LYS A 35 -8.24 -7.16 -26.86
CA LYS A 35 -8.15 -7.53 -28.28
C LYS A 35 -7.12 -8.62 -28.56
N ALA A 36 -6.10 -8.74 -27.69
CA ALA A 36 -5.10 -9.79 -27.78
C ALA A 36 -5.55 -11.12 -27.13
N THR A 37 -6.63 -11.13 -26.35
CA THR A 37 -7.15 -12.34 -25.70
C THR A 37 -7.94 -13.21 -26.68
N ASP A 38 -7.58 -14.49 -26.77
CA ASP A 38 -8.31 -15.47 -27.57
C ASP A 38 -9.76 -15.63 -27.09
N GLY A 39 -10.70 -15.70 -28.04
CA GLY A 39 -12.14 -15.87 -27.73
C GLY A 39 -12.91 -14.58 -27.44
N LEU A 40 -12.32 -13.39 -27.68
CA LEU A 40 -13.08 -12.15 -27.65
C LEU A 40 -14.14 -12.15 -28.78
N VAL A 41 -15.39 -11.84 -28.43
CA VAL A 41 -16.49 -11.69 -29.40
C VAL A 41 -16.44 -10.26 -29.92
N LEU A 42 -16.53 -10.07 -31.25
CA LEU A 42 -16.65 -8.75 -31.88
C LEU A 42 -17.77 -7.94 -31.21
N LYS A 43 -17.55 -6.62 -31.02
CA LYS A 43 -18.46 -5.69 -30.35
C LYS A 43 -18.70 -5.99 -28.86
N SER A 44 -17.66 -6.47 -28.17
CA SER A 44 -17.71 -6.64 -26.72
C SER A 44 -17.66 -5.27 -26.01
N VAL A 45 -18.44 -5.14 -24.93
CA VAL A 45 -18.41 -3.96 -24.05
C VAL A 45 -18.05 -4.39 -22.64
N VAL A 46 -17.05 -3.73 -22.06
CA VAL A 46 -16.72 -3.84 -20.64
C VAL A 46 -17.69 -2.95 -19.87
N VAL A 47 -18.33 -3.47 -18.82
CA VAL A 47 -19.15 -2.65 -17.91
C VAL A 47 -18.67 -2.86 -16.48
N LEU A 48 -18.40 -1.74 -15.80
CA LEU A 48 -17.98 -1.68 -14.41
C LEU A 48 -19.00 -0.89 -13.61
N GLN A 49 -19.31 -1.39 -12.41
CA GLN A 49 -20.12 -0.67 -11.42
C GLN A 49 -19.19 -0.06 -10.39
N GLY A 50 -19.32 1.24 -10.18
CA GLY A 50 -18.59 1.95 -9.13
C GLY A 50 -19.04 1.55 -7.72
N GLY A 51 -18.36 2.13 -6.75
CA GLY A 51 -18.74 2.08 -5.35
C GLY A 51 -20.04 2.85 -5.09
N GLU A 52 -20.74 2.43 -4.05
CA GLU A 52 -22.01 3.04 -3.61
C GLU A 52 -21.79 3.72 -2.25
N GLN A 53 -22.51 4.81 -1.99
CA GLN A 53 -22.48 5.47 -0.68
C GLN A 53 -23.03 4.52 0.38
N ARG A 54 -22.39 4.46 1.55
CA ARG A 54 -22.78 3.55 2.65
C ARG A 54 -22.88 4.29 3.96
N GLN A 55 -23.75 3.79 4.83
CA GLN A 55 -23.92 4.28 6.19
C GLN A 55 -23.37 3.28 7.22
N ARG A 56 -23.13 3.77 8.43
CA ARG A 56 -22.78 2.94 9.56
C ARG A 56 -23.99 2.11 10.01
N TYR A 57 -23.97 0.82 9.71
CA TYR A 57 -25.04 -0.14 10.03
C TYR A 57 -26.41 0.36 9.55
N CYS A 58 -27.39 0.53 10.45
CA CYS A 58 -28.74 1.01 10.16
C CYS A 58 -28.96 2.50 10.46
N THR A 59 -27.88 3.26 10.71
CA THR A 59 -27.96 4.70 11.00
C THR A 59 -27.93 5.53 9.72
N ASP A 60 -28.09 6.85 9.85
CA ASP A 60 -27.91 7.84 8.80
C ASP A 60 -26.48 8.43 8.75
N THR A 61 -25.55 7.90 9.56
CA THR A 61 -24.16 8.37 9.56
C THR A 61 -23.42 7.80 8.36
N ASP A 62 -23.18 8.65 7.37
CA ASP A 62 -22.41 8.32 6.19
C ASP A 62 -20.96 7.93 6.52
N LEU A 63 -20.48 6.86 5.88
CA LEU A 63 -19.07 6.58 5.77
C LEU A 63 -18.49 7.46 4.66
N LEU A 64 -17.30 8.01 4.89
CA LEU A 64 -16.62 8.75 3.84
C LEU A 64 -16.38 7.83 2.64
N PHE A 65 -16.86 8.26 1.48
CA PHE A 65 -16.76 7.47 0.26
C PHE A 65 -15.34 7.42 -0.29
N ARG A 66 -14.90 6.21 -0.64
CA ARG A 66 -13.69 5.92 -1.42
C ARG A 66 -14.10 4.97 -2.54
N GLN A 67 -13.70 5.29 -3.77
CA GLN A 67 -14.10 4.57 -4.97
C GLN A 67 -13.60 3.11 -5.01
N GLU A 68 -14.31 2.24 -5.72
CA GLU A 68 -13.83 0.89 -6.04
C GLU A 68 -12.60 0.96 -6.96
N SER A 69 -11.56 0.16 -6.68
CA SER A 69 -10.23 0.32 -7.26
C SER A 69 -10.16 0.07 -8.77
N PHE A 70 -10.88 -0.91 -9.31
CA PHE A 70 -10.92 -1.14 -10.76
C PHE A 70 -11.70 -0.03 -11.49
N PHE A 71 -12.80 0.44 -10.92
CA PHE A 71 -13.57 1.57 -11.43
C PHE A 71 -12.72 2.85 -11.43
N HIS A 72 -12.01 3.12 -10.34
CA HIS A 72 -11.08 4.24 -10.23
C HIS A 72 -9.97 4.15 -11.28
N TRP A 73 -9.28 3.01 -11.38
CA TRP A 73 -8.21 2.80 -12.38
C TRP A 73 -8.65 3.12 -13.81
N THR A 74 -9.92 2.84 -14.10
CA THR A 74 -10.52 2.95 -15.43
C THR A 74 -11.05 4.37 -15.73
N PHE A 75 -11.60 5.07 -14.73
CA PHE A 75 -12.35 6.32 -14.96
C PHE A 75 -11.92 7.51 -14.11
N GLY A 76 -11.24 7.31 -12.98
CA GLY A 76 -10.88 8.38 -12.04
C GLY A 76 -12.07 9.05 -11.35
N VAL A 77 -13.25 8.45 -11.39
CA VAL A 77 -14.49 9.07 -10.90
C VAL A 77 -14.55 9.08 -9.38
N THR A 78 -14.87 10.24 -8.80
CA THR A 78 -14.94 10.44 -7.35
C THR A 78 -16.36 10.33 -6.80
N GLU A 79 -17.39 10.46 -7.63
CA GLU A 79 -18.79 10.32 -7.20
C GLU A 79 -19.16 8.85 -6.99
N ALA A 80 -20.06 8.61 -6.02
CA ALA A 80 -20.65 7.31 -5.78
C ALA A 80 -21.75 6.98 -6.81
N ASP A 81 -22.20 5.72 -6.80
CA ASP A 81 -23.39 5.25 -7.50
C ASP A 81 -23.32 5.41 -9.04
N CYS A 82 -22.10 5.41 -9.58
CA CYS A 82 -21.83 5.52 -11.01
C CYS A 82 -21.62 4.14 -11.67
N TYR A 83 -21.84 4.06 -12.98
CA TYR A 83 -21.37 2.95 -13.82
C TYR A 83 -20.49 3.49 -14.94
N GLY A 84 -19.73 2.61 -15.57
CA GLY A 84 -18.81 2.97 -16.63
C GLY A 84 -18.75 1.84 -17.64
N ALA A 85 -18.78 2.19 -18.92
CA ALA A 85 -18.69 1.24 -20.00
C ALA A 85 -17.59 1.61 -21.00
N ILE A 86 -16.98 0.59 -21.62
CA ILE A 86 -15.97 0.77 -22.66
C ILE A 86 -16.27 -0.19 -23.79
N ASP A 87 -16.56 0.37 -24.97
CA ASP A 87 -16.61 -0.41 -26.20
C ASP A 87 -15.19 -0.86 -26.56
N VAL A 88 -14.92 -2.16 -26.56
CA VAL A 88 -13.56 -2.68 -26.71
C VAL A 88 -13.00 -2.36 -28.11
N ASP A 89 -13.84 -2.43 -29.14
CA ASP A 89 -13.43 -2.26 -30.53
C ASP A 89 -13.00 -0.83 -30.83
N SER A 90 -13.82 0.15 -30.46
CA SER A 90 -13.56 1.58 -30.69
C SER A 90 -12.77 2.26 -29.58
N GLY A 91 -12.75 1.69 -28.37
CA GLY A 91 -12.22 2.34 -27.17
C GLY A 91 -13.13 3.42 -26.58
N LYS A 92 -14.34 3.60 -27.13
CA LYS A 92 -15.29 4.62 -26.69
C LYS A 92 -15.71 4.39 -25.25
N SER A 93 -15.54 5.40 -24.39
CA SER A 93 -15.90 5.36 -22.98
C SER A 93 -17.22 6.09 -22.69
N ILE A 94 -18.06 5.46 -21.88
CA ILE A 94 -19.35 5.99 -21.47
C ILE A 94 -19.41 5.98 -19.95
N LEU A 95 -19.67 7.14 -19.33
CA LEU A 95 -19.91 7.25 -17.89
C LEU A 95 -21.41 7.37 -17.62
N PHE A 96 -21.91 6.64 -16.64
CA PHE A 96 -23.29 6.72 -16.20
C PHE A 96 -23.33 7.31 -14.79
N VAL A 97 -23.94 8.49 -14.64
CA VAL A 97 -24.01 9.23 -13.37
C VAL A 97 -25.42 9.17 -12.76
N PRO A 98 -25.58 9.29 -11.43
CA PRO A 98 -26.89 9.33 -10.81
C PRO A 98 -27.75 10.47 -11.36
N LYS A 99 -29.05 10.20 -11.57
CA LYS A 99 -30.04 11.26 -11.83
C LYS A 99 -30.54 11.78 -10.47
N LEU A 100 -29.99 12.90 -10.03
CA LEU A 100 -30.23 13.44 -8.70
C LEU A 100 -31.57 14.19 -8.61
N PRO A 101 -32.29 14.10 -7.47
CA PRO A 101 -33.51 14.88 -7.23
C PRO A 101 -33.18 16.35 -6.94
N GLU A 102 -34.15 17.26 -7.11
CA GLU A 102 -33.98 18.70 -6.83
C GLU A 102 -33.51 18.98 -5.40
N SER A 103 -33.94 18.16 -4.42
CA SER A 103 -33.52 18.30 -3.02
C SER A 103 -32.01 18.15 -2.83
N TYR A 104 -31.29 17.47 -3.74
CA TYR A 104 -29.83 17.37 -3.69
C TYR A 104 -29.17 18.76 -3.70
N ALA A 105 -29.73 19.71 -4.44
CA ALA A 105 -29.26 21.10 -4.49
C ALA A 105 -29.27 21.79 -3.12
N THR A 106 -30.22 21.41 -2.26
CA THR A 106 -30.36 21.95 -0.90
C THR A 106 -29.36 21.30 0.07
N TRP A 107 -29.15 19.99 -0.02
CA TRP A 107 -28.42 19.23 1.00
C TRP A 107 -26.95 18.96 0.66
N MET A 108 -26.66 18.67 -0.60
CA MET A 108 -25.37 18.09 -1.03
C MET A 108 -24.58 19.02 -1.97
N GLY A 109 -25.25 19.97 -2.61
CA GLY A 109 -24.64 20.98 -3.48
C GLY A 109 -25.16 20.96 -4.92
N GLU A 110 -24.48 21.65 -5.82
CA GLU A 110 -24.91 21.86 -7.20
C GLU A 110 -25.20 20.54 -7.95
N ILE A 111 -26.31 20.51 -8.69
CA ILE A 111 -26.65 19.40 -9.59
C ILE A 111 -25.99 19.66 -10.94
N PHE A 112 -24.85 19.01 -11.17
CA PHE A 112 -24.09 19.17 -12.41
C PHE A 112 -24.73 18.49 -13.62
N SER A 113 -24.53 19.07 -14.81
CA SER A 113 -25.00 18.50 -16.08
C SER A 113 -24.14 17.32 -16.55
N LYS A 114 -24.64 16.55 -17.52
CA LYS A 114 -23.88 15.47 -18.16
C LYS A 114 -22.62 16.02 -18.86
N GLU A 115 -22.71 17.20 -19.46
CA GLU A 115 -21.60 17.89 -20.11
C GLU A 115 -20.51 18.29 -19.11
N HIS A 116 -20.87 18.66 -17.88
CA HIS A 116 -19.90 18.90 -16.81
C HIS A 116 -19.05 17.65 -16.55
N PHE A 117 -19.69 16.50 -16.31
CA PHE A 117 -18.97 15.25 -16.05
C PHE A 117 -18.16 14.78 -17.25
N LYS A 118 -18.67 14.98 -18.47
CA LYS A 118 -17.95 14.68 -19.71
C LYS A 118 -16.64 15.45 -19.79
N ALA A 119 -16.70 16.75 -19.49
CA ALA A 119 -15.53 17.62 -19.47
C ALA A 119 -14.59 17.27 -18.30
N LYS A 120 -15.13 16.99 -17.10
CA LYS A 120 -14.36 16.65 -15.89
C LYS A 120 -13.54 15.37 -16.05
N TYR A 121 -14.10 14.32 -16.63
CA TYR A 121 -13.47 13.00 -16.71
C TYR A 121 -12.89 12.64 -18.07
N ALA A 122 -12.97 13.55 -19.05
CA ALA A 122 -12.51 13.32 -20.42
C ALA A 122 -13.00 11.96 -20.99
N VAL A 123 -14.30 11.71 -20.82
CA VAL A 123 -14.99 10.54 -21.40
C VAL A 123 -15.72 10.93 -22.69
N ASP A 124 -16.03 9.96 -23.55
CA ASP A 124 -16.66 10.25 -24.84
C ASP A 124 -18.15 10.58 -24.69
N GLU A 125 -18.81 9.97 -23.71
CA GLU A 125 -20.25 10.11 -23.48
C GLU A 125 -20.61 10.03 -21.99
N VAL A 126 -21.67 10.75 -21.60
CA VAL A 126 -22.25 10.67 -20.27
C VAL A 126 -23.76 10.44 -20.37
N GLN A 127 -24.26 9.46 -19.64
CA GLN A 127 -25.69 9.14 -19.51
C GLN A 127 -26.09 9.04 -18.03
N TYR A 128 -27.37 8.83 -17.75
CA TYR A 128 -27.81 8.57 -16.38
C TYR A 128 -27.74 7.09 -16.04
N ALA A 129 -27.46 6.77 -14.77
CA ALA A 129 -27.36 5.40 -14.27
C ALA A 129 -28.65 4.58 -14.47
N CYS A 130 -29.82 5.22 -14.48
CA CYS A 130 -31.09 4.56 -14.78
C CYS A 130 -31.26 4.13 -16.25
N ASP A 131 -30.43 4.66 -17.17
CA ASP A 131 -30.53 4.40 -18.61
C ASP A 131 -29.53 3.32 -19.07
N VAL A 132 -28.82 2.68 -18.14
CA VAL A 132 -27.84 1.63 -18.45
C VAL A 132 -28.53 0.44 -19.12
N SER A 133 -28.18 0.18 -20.38
CA SER A 133 -28.81 -0.84 -21.22
C SER A 133 -27.80 -1.42 -22.20
N GLN A 134 -26.90 -2.27 -21.71
CA GLN A 134 -25.85 -2.88 -22.55
C GLN A 134 -25.70 -4.38 -22.29
N SER A 135 -25.36 -5.13 -23.33
CA SER A 135 -24.96 -6.55 -23.22
C SER A 135 -23.51 -6.62 -22.76
N VAL A 136 -23.26 -7.30 -21.63
CA VAL A 136 -22.04 -7.12 -20.81
C VAL A 136 -21.12 -8.33 -20.86
N LYS A 137 -19.81 -8.08 -20.95
CA LYS A 137 -18.78 -9.00 -20.44
C LYS A 137 -18.30 -8.51 -19.07
N LEU A 138 -18.33 -9.42 -18.11
CA LEU A 138 -18.27 -9.13 -16.69
C LEU A 138 -16.87 -9.41 -16.14
N CYS A 139 -16.31 -8.44 -15.43
CA CYS A 139 -15.01 -8.64 -14.78
C CYS A 139 -15.23 -9.43 -13.50
N ARG A 140 -14.87 -10.71 -13.53
CA ARG A 140 -14.88 -11.59 -12.37
C ARG A 140 -13.44 -11.99 -12.04
N GLY A 141 -13.10 -11.96 -10.76
CA GLY A 141 -11.78 -12.35 -10.29
C GLY A 141 -11.79 -12.55 -8.78
N GLN A 142 -10.94 -13.44 -8.28
CA GLN A 142 -10.67 -13.56 -6.86
C GLN A 142 -9.48 -12.68 -6.49
N ASN A 143 -9.62 -11.86 -5.45
CA ASN A 143 -8.47 -11.21 -4.84
C ASN A 143 -7.68 -12.26 -4.04
N THR A 144 -6.39 -12.40 -4.35
CA THR A 144 -5.54 -13.49 -3.82
C THR A 144 -5.04 -13.27 -2.40
N ASP A 145 -5.30 -12.08 -1.83
CA ASP A 145 -4.95 -11.73 -0.45
C ASP A 145 -6.16 -11.80 0.48
N SER A 146 -7.31 -11.26 0.07
CA SER A 146 -8.54 -11.32 0.87
C SER A 146 -9.38 -12.58 0.64
N GLY A 147 -9.13 -13.32 -0.45
CA GLY A 147 -9.95 -14.45 -0.89
C GLY A 147 -11.34 -14.04 -1.42
N SER A 148 -11.66 -12.75 -1.42
CA SER A 148 -12.96 -12.23 -1.85
C SER A 148 -13.09 -12.25 -3.37
N ILE A 149 -14.30 -12.51 -3.86
CA ILE A 149 -14.63 -12.37 -5.28
C ILE A 149 -15.02 -10.93 -5.55
N CYS A 150 -14.43 -10.31 -6.57
CA CYS A 150 -14.80 -8.97 -7.02
C CYS A 150 -16.29 -8.93 -7.35
N ARG A 151 -16.98 -7.88 -6.87
CA ARG A 151 -18.41 -7.71 -7.12
C ARG A 151 -18.63 -7.43 -8.60
N GLU A 152 -19.45 -8.27 -9.21
CA GLU A 152 -19.91 -8.12 -10.58
C GLU A 152 -20.87 -6.92 -10.71
N ALA A 153 -20.76 -6.18 -11.82
CA ALA A 153 -21.72 -5.13 -12.15
C ALA A 153 -23.12 -5.74 -12.34
N SER A 154 -24.14 -5.12 -11.74
CA SER A 154 -25.53 -5.57 -11.83
C SER A 154 -26.47 -4.40 -12.05
N PHE A 155 -27.38 -4.53 -13.00
CA PHE A 155 -28.44 -3.56 -13.30
C PHE A 155 -29.63 -4.25 -13.97
N GLU A 156 -30.79 -3.58 -13.98
CA GLU A 156 -32.02 -4.12 -14.56
C GLU A 156 -31.84 -4.39 -16.07
N GLY A 157 -32.19 -5.59 -16.52
CA GLY A 157 -32.07 -5.98 -17.94
C GLY A 157 -30.70 -6.51 -18.37
N ILE A 158 -29.75 -6.72 -17.45
CA ILE A 158 -28.44 -7.31 -17.78
C ILE A 158 -28.57 -8.75 -18.29
N SER A 159 -28.13 -8.99 -19.52
CA SER A 159 -27.97 -10.33 -20.10
C SER A 159 -26.55 -10.84 -19.79
N ARG A 160 -26.43 -11.92 -19.00
CA ARG A 160 -25.13 -12.48 -18.58
C ARG A 160 -24.38 -13.07 -19.78
N CYS A 161 -23.27 -12.45 -20.19
CA CYS A 161 -22.24 -13.12 -20.98
C CYS A 161 -20.99 -13.29 -20.10
N LEU A 162 -20.75 -14.53 -19.66
CA LEU A 162 -19.60 -14.88 -18.83
C LEU A 162 -18.36 -14.96 -19.73
N ALA A 163 -17.49 -13.96 -19.63
CA ALA A 163 -16.11 -14.08 -20.04
C ALA A 163 -15.28 -13.51 -18.90
N ASP A 164 -14.41 -14.33 -18.31
CA ASP A 164 -13.50 -13.92 -17.23
C ASP A 164 -12.45 -12.96 -17.79
N VAL A 165 -12.79 -11.68 -17.83
CA VAL A 165 -11.86 -10.63 -18.21
C VAL A 165 -11.08 -10.21 -16.97
N SER A 166 -9.80 -10.60 -16.93
CA SER A 166 -8.91 -10.24 -15.83
C SER A 166 -8.30 -8.84 -16.05
N LEU A 167 -8.94 -7.81 -15.49
CA LEU A 167 -8.40 -6.44 -15.36
C LEU A 167 -7.10 -6.36 -14.55
N VAL A 168 -6.75 -7.47 -13.88
CA VAL A 168 -5.61 -7.58 -12.96
C VAL A 168 -4.29 -7.39 -13.69
N CYS A 169 -4.18 -7.83 -14.94
CA CYS A 169 -2.93 -7.72 -15.71
C CYS A 169 -2.56 -6.26 -16.02
N SER A 170 -3.54 -5.41 -16.38
CA SER A 170 -3.26 -4.02 -16.74
C SER A 170 -2.82 -3.18 -15.54
N ARG A 171 -3.34 -3.46 -14.33
CA ARG A 171 -2.97 -2.76 -13.08
C ARG A 171 -1.57 -3.12 -12.55
N LEU A 172 -1.04 -4.27 -12.94
CA LEU A 172 0.26 -4.75 -12.49
C LEU A 172 1.40 -3.81 -12.90
N ILE A 173 1.34 -3.32 -14.14
CA ILE A 173 2.38 -2.52 -14.81
C ILE A 173 1.93 -1.06 -14.82
N LYS A 174 2.66 -0.18 -14.12
CA LYS A 174 2.26 1.22 -13.94
C LYS A 174 2.70 2.07 -15.13
N THR A 175 1.83 2.93 -15.65
CA THR A 175 2.18 3.98 -16.63
C THR A 175 3.04 5.07 -16.00
N ASP A 176 3.64 5.95 -16.82
CA ASP A 176 4.44 7.06 -16.30
C ASP A 176 3.56 8.02 -15.51
N MET A 177 2.31 8.22 -15.94
CA MET A 177 1.33 9.04 -15.23
C MET A 177 0.94 8.43 -13.87
N GLU A 178 0.81 7.11 -13.76
CA GLU A 178 0.59 6.43 -12.48
C GLU A 178 1.81 6.54 -11.56
N LEU A 179 3.03 6.39 -12.12
CA LEU A 179 4.27 6.54 -11.35
C LEU A 179 4.44 7.97 -10.80
N GLU A 180 4.02 9.00 -11.51
CA GLU A 180 4.02 10.38 -10.98
C GLU A 180 3.14 10.53 -9.74
N VAL A 181 1.97 9.86 -9.70
CA VAL A 181 1.12 9.87 -8.50
C VAL A 181 1.77 9.11 -7.36
N LEU A 182 2.38 7.95 -7.64
CA LEU A 182 3.06 7.13 -6.63
C LEU A 182 4.33 7.80 -6.07
N ARG A 183 5.07 8.55 -6.89
CA ARG A 183 6.17 9.42 -6.44
C ARG A 183 5.65 10.50 -5.50
N TYR A 184 4.52 11.11 -5.83
CA TYR A 184 3.91 12.12 -4.98
C TYR A 184 3.42 11.53 -3.65
N THR A 185 2.77 10.36 -3.67
CA THR A 185 2.30 9.72 -2.44
C THR A 185 3.46 9.38 -1.52
N ASN A 186 4.54 8.81 -2.09
CA ASN A 186 5.77 8.54 -1.37
C ASN A 186 6.43 9.78 -0.80
N ARG A 187 6.49 10.88 -1.56
CA ARG A 187 7.08 12.14 -1.10
C ARG A 187 6.37 12.67 0.14
N ILE A 188 5.04 12.81 0.08
CA ILE A 188 4.25 13.33 1.20
C ILE A 188 4.32 12.39 2.41
N SER A 189 4.15 11.09 2.22
CA SER A 189 4.22 10.11 3.32
C SER A 189 5.62 10.08 3.94
N SER A 190 6.69 10.21 3.14
CA SER A 190 8.07 10.34 3.63
C SER A 190 8.28 11.62 4.45
N GLU A 191 7.74 12.75 3.99
CA GLU A 191 7.75 14.02 4.73
C GLU A 191 6.96 13.93 6.05
N ALA A 192 5.84 13.19 6.06
CA ALA A 192 5.05 12.93 7.26
C ALA A 192 5.78 12.00 8.25
N HIS A 193 6.46 10.95 7.78
CA HIS A 193 7.32 10.11 8.64
C HIS A 193 8.45 10.90 9.28
N LYS A 194 9.12 11.76 8.51
CA LYS A 194 10.11 12.71 9.03
C LYS A 194 9.50 13.62 10.09
N MET A 195 8.30 14.13 9.83
CA MET A 195 7.59 14.96 10.79
C MET A 195 7.34 14.22 12.11
N VAL A 196 6.89 12.97 12.05
CA VAL A 196 6.70 12.12 13.23
C VAL A 196 8.00 11.86 13.98
N MET A 197 9.08 11.48 13.29
CA MET A 197 10.41 11.26 13.91
C MET A 197 10.93 12.47 14.68
N LYS A 198 10.61 13.70 14.23
CA LYS A 198 10.99 14.93 14.95
C LYS A 198 10.14 15.24 16.19
N HIS A 199 8.95 14.64 16.30
CA HIS A 199 7.99 14.98 17.35
C HIS A 199 7.88 13.94 18.43
N VAL A 200 8.11 12.67 18.09
CA VAL A 200 8.02 11.55 19.02
C VAL A 200 8.94 11.75 20.23
N LYS A 201 8.37 11.59 21.42
CA LYS A 201 9.07 11.66 22.71
C LYS A 201 8.47 10.65 23.69
N PRO A 202 9.28 10.11 24.61
CA PRO A 202 8.76 9.37 25.75
C PRO A 202 7.70 10.17 26.52
N GLY A 203 6.63 9.51 26.95
CA GLY A 203 5.49 10.10 27.64
C GLY A 203 4.34 10.54 26.73
N GLN A 204 4.50 10.46 25.41
CA GLN A 204 3.39 10.56 24.46
C GLN A 204 2.74 9.20 24.21
N THR A 205 1.59 9.19 23.57
CA THR A 205 0.88 7.98 23.15
C THR A 205 1.10 7.70 21.66
N GLU A 206 0.98 6.43 21.27
CA GLU A 206 1.14 6.00 19.87
C GLU A 206 0.17 6.72 18.91
N TYR A 207 -1.10 6.88 19.30
CA TYR A 207 -2.11 7.56 18.47
C TYR A 207 -1.82 9.05 18.23
N GLU A 208 -1.04 9.72 19.10
CA GLU A 208 -0.63 11.11 18.84
C GLU A 208 0.24 11.19 17.58
N MET A 209 1.06 10.17 17.34
CA MET A 209 1.93 10.08 16.17
C MET A 209 1.14 9.70 14.91
N GLU A 210 0.16 8.79 15.03
CA GLU A 210 -0.83 8.52 13.98
C GLU A 210 -1.55 9.81 13.55
N SER A 211 -2.08 10.55 14.51
CA SER A 211 -2.80 11.80 14.28
C SER A 211 -1.92 12.84 13.58
N LEU A 212 -0.67 12.99 14.02
CA LEU A 212 0.29 13.90 13.40
C LEU A 212 0.61 13.53 11.95
N PHE A 213 0.80 12.23 11.68
CA PHE A 213 1.03 11.72 10.33
C PHE A 213 -0.14 12.03 9.40
N GLN A 214 -1.36 11.69 9.83
CA GLN A 214 -2.58 11.92 9.06
C GLN A 214 -2.81 13.42 8.83
N HIS A 215 -2.58 14.25 9.85
CA HIS A 215 -2.69 15.69 9.73
C HIS A 215 -1.73 16.26 8.68
N TYR A 216 -0.46 15.83 8.67
CA TYR A 216 0.50 16.25 7.66
C TYR A 216 0.06 15.83 6.25
N CYS A 217 -0.26 14.54 6.09
CA CYS A 217 -0.69 13.97 4.80
C CYS A 217 -1.91 14.70 4.23
N TYR A 218 -2.91 14.99 5.07
CA TYR A 218 -4.10 15.66 4.60
C TYR A 218 -3.86 17.16 4.34
N SER A 219 -3.29 17.89 5.30
CA SER A 219 -3.15 19.35 5.20
C SER A 219 -2.12 19.81 4.17
N LYS A 220 -1.04 19.05 3.96
CA LYS A 220 0.03 19.36 2.99
C LYS A 220 -0.10 18.58 1.70
N GLY A 221 -0.56 17.33 1.79
CA GLY A 221 -0.65 16.43 0.65
C GLY A 221 -2.04 16.33 0.01
N GLY A 222 -3.10 16.84 0.64
CA GLY A 222 -4.47 16.61 0.19
C GLY A 222 -4.93 15.15 0.31
N MET A 223 -4.24 14.33 1.11
CA MET A 223 -4.55 12.92 1.31
C MET A 223 -5.62 12.76 2.39
N ARG A 224 -6.88 12.81 1.99
CA ARG A 224 -8.02 12.69 2.92
C ARG A 224 -8.14 11.29 3.53
N HIS A 225 -7.70 10.27 2.80
CA HIS A 225 -7.66 8.88 3.25
C HIS A 225 -6.21 8.47 3.51
N THR A 226 -6.02 7.50 4.41
CA THR A 226 -4.81 6.69 4.48
C THR A 226 -5.00 5.43 3.64
N SER A 227 -3.91 4.83 3.18
CA SER A 227 -3.95 3.60 2.38
C SER A 227 -4.40 2.39 3.21
N TYR A 228 -4.17 2.44 4.53
CA TYR A 228 -4.55 1.45 5.53
C TYR A 228 -4.57 2.11 6.92
N THR A 229 -5.06 1.40 7.94
CA THR A 229 -5.00 1.87 9.34
C THR A 229 -3.55 2.00 9.78
N CYS A 230 -3.16 3.17 10.29
CA CYS A 230 -1.79 3.43 10.73
C CYS A 230 -1.38 2.48 11.85
N ILE A 231 -0.16 1.94 11.77
CA ILE A 231 0.40 0.99 12.71
C ILE A 231 1.51 1.72 13.47
N CYS A 232 1.24 2.13 14.72
CA CYS A 232 2.18 2.93 15.51
C CYS A 232 2.76 2.12 16.68
N GLY A 233 3.35 0.94 16.42
CA GLY A 233 3.77 0.04 17.50
C GLY A 233 5.04 0.49 18.23
N THR A 234 5.00 0.56 19.57
CA THR A 234 6.17 0.85 20.42
C THR A 234 6.49 -0.25 21.43
N GLY A 235 7.79 -0.41 21.73
CA GLY A 235 8.28 -1.50 22.57
C GLY A 235 7.82 -2.84 22.00
N HIS A 236 7.26 -3.70 22.84
CA HIS A 236 6.76 -5.01 22.40
C HIS A 236 5.67 -4.96 21.30
N ASN A 237 4.90 -3.87 21.18
CA ASN A 237 3.87 -3.73 20.13
C ASN A 237 4.48 -3.71 18.72
N SER A 238 5.75 -3.33 18.58
CA SER A 238 6.47 -3.43 17.30
C SER A 238 6.69 -4.87 16.81
N SER A 239 6.38 -5.90 17.61
CA SER A 239 6.34 -7.30 17.18
C SER A 239 4.96 -7.77 16.67
N VAL A 240 3.93 -6.92 16.75
CA VAL A 240 2.58 -7.21 16.28
C VAL A 240 2.41 -6.59 14.89
N LEU A 241 2.46 -7.43 13.86
CA LEU A 241 2.67 -6.99 12.47
C LEU A 241 1.65 -5.96 11.97
N HIS A 242 0.36 -6.18 12.26
CA HIS A 242 -0.75 -5.27 11.93
C HIS A 242 -1.38 -4.70 13.21
N TYR A 243 -0.57 -4.16 14.12
CA TYR A 243 -1.03 -3.39 15.28
C TYR A 243 -1.84 -2.13 14.85
N GLY A 244 -2.52 -1.45 15.76
CA GLY A 244 -3.27 -0.21 15.46
C GLY A 244 -4.73 -0.42 15.03
N HIS A 245 -5.16 -1.66 14.78
CA HIS A 245 -6.58 -1.96 14.56
C HIS A 245 -7.41 -1.75 15.84
N ALA A 246 -8.74 -1.77 15.72
CA ALA A 246 -9.66 -1.46 16.83
C ALA A 246 -9.51 -2.31 18.12
N GLY A 247 -8.87 -3.49 18.05
CA GLY A 247 -8.60 -4.33 19.22
C GLY A 247 -7.26 -4.03 19.91
N ALA A 248 -6.42 -3.22 19.28
CA ALA A 248 -5.09 -2.81 19.75
C ALA A 248 -4.78 -1.40 19.20
N PRO A 249 -5.52 -0.37 19.63
CA PRO A 249 -5.82 0.82 18.84
C PRO A 249 -4.79 1.96 19.00
N ASN A 250 -3.49 1.65 18.97
CA ASN A 250 -2.41 2.64 19.14
C ASN A 250 -2.53 3.41 20.47
N ASP A 251 -2.88 2.75 21.58
CA ASP A 251 -3.18 3.38 22.87
C ASP A 251 -2.05 3.27 23.90
N LYS A 252 -0.91 2.65 23.56
CA LYS A 252 0.19 2.50 24.50
C LYS A 252 0.94 3.83 24.68
N LEU A 253 1.39 4.06 25.91
CA LEU A 253 2.35 5.12 26.22
C LEU A 253 3.73 4.74 25.67
N ILE A 254 4.35 5.65 24.94
CA ILE A 254 5.71 5.53 24.41
C ILE A 254 6.68 5.73 25.58
N MET A 255 7.52 4.73 25.86
CA MET A 255 8.43 4.74 27.00
C MET A 255 9.87 5.05 26.57
N ASP A 256 10.68 5.56 27.49
CA ASP A 256 12.12 5.70 27.26
C ASP A 256 12.74 4.31 27.05
N GLY A 257 13.61 4.19 26.04
CA GLY A 257 14.21 2.93 25.62
C GLY A 257 13.36 2.04 24.71
N ASP A 258 12.10 2.39 24.43
CA ASP A 258 11.30 1.65 23.44
C ASP A 258 11.90 1.79 22.03
N MET A 259 11.82 0.72 21.24
CA MET A 259 11.83 0.86 19.78
C MET A 259 10.44 1.26 19.30
N CYS A 260 10.36 2.23 18.40
CA CYS A 260 9.19 2.53 17.60
C CYS A 260 9.32 1.80 16.26
N LEU A 261 8.23 1.19 15.80
CA LEU A 261 8.04 0.71 14.44
C LEU A 261 6.73 1.32 13.95
N PHE A 262 6.85 2.36 13.14
CA PHE A 262 5.73 3.11 12.62
C PHE A 262 5.58 2.85 11.13
N ASP A 263 4.48 2.18 10.80
CA ASP A 263 4.11 1.76 9.46
C ASP A 263 2.82 2.51 9.08
N MET A 264 2.99 3.48 8.17
CA MET A 264 1.96 4.45 7.82
C MET A 264 2.13 4.95 6.38
N GLY A 265 1.02 5.01 5.65
CA GLY A 265 0.97 5.45 4.26
C GLY A 265 -0.28 6.23 3.91
N GLY A 266 -0.12 7.41 3.32
CA GLY A 266 -1.22 8.22 2.80
C GLY A 266 -1.75 7.72 1.46
N GLU A 267 -2.99 8.10 1.13
CA GLU A 267 -3.61 7.83 -0.18
C GLU A 267 -3.95 9.15 -0.88
N TYR A 268 -3.44 9.36 -2.10
CA TYR A 268 -3.79 10.52 -2.94
C TYR A 268 -4.55 10.08 -4.17
N TYR A 269 -5.80 10.52 -4.29
CA TYR A 269 -6.69 10.19 -5.40
C TYR A 269 -6.73 8.68 -5.67
N CYS A 270 -6.92 7.89 -4.61
CA CYS A 270 -6.90 6.42 -4.62
C CYS A 270 -5.57 5.72 -4.94
N TYR A 271 -4.46 6.44 -5.15
CA TYR A 271 -3.13 5.82 -5.23
C TYR A 271 -2.47 5.78 -3.85
N SER A 272 -1.91 4.63 -3.51
CA SER A 272 -1.36 4.34 -2.20
C SER A 272 0.13 4.70 -2.07
N SER A 273 0.60 4.68 -0.83
CA SER A 273 2.01 4.58 -0.45
C SER A 273 2.08 3.69 0.79
N ASP A 274 3.21 3.03 1.01
CA ASP A 274 3.42 2.13 2.14
C ASP A 274 4.84 2.27 2.68
N ILE A 275 4.99 2.80 3.89
CA ILE A 275 6.31 3.15 4.43
C ILE A 275 6.35 2.80 5.89
N THR A 276 7.35 1.99 6.26
CA THR A 276 7.69 1.70 7.64
C THR A 276 9.02 2.34 8.04
N CYS A 277 9.00 3.10 9.13
CA CYS A 277 10.18 3.63 9.81
C CYS A 277 10.32 3.01 11.21
N SER A 278 11.51 2.46 11.49
CA SER A 278 11.86 1.99 12.84
C SER A 278 12.96 2.87 13.44
N PHE A 279 12.80 3.29 14.71
CA PHE A 279 13.74 4.20 15.39
C PHE A 279 13.57 4.12 16.92
N PRO A 280 14.59 4.50 17.72
CA PRO A 280 14.48 4.55 19.17
C PRO A 280 13.60 5.72 19.61
N ALA A 281 12.65 5.48 20.51
CA ALA A 281 11.70 6.49 20.98
C ALA A 281 12.36 7.75 21.59
N ASN A 282 13.54 7.59 22.17
CA ASN A 282 14.33 8.67 22.78
C ASN A 282 15.40 9.28 21.84
N GLY A 283 15.43 8.85 20.57
CA GLY A 283 16.36 9.36 19.56
C GLY A 283 17.79 8.82 19.64
N LYS A 284 18.08 7.82 20.49
CA LYS A 284 19.40 7.18 20.59
C LYS A 284 19.31 5.66 20.63
N PHE A 285 20.00 5.01 19.69
CA PHE A 285 20.02 3.54 19.63
C PHE A 285 20.90 2.98 20.75
N THR A 286 20.39 2.00 21.49
CA THR A 286 21.24 1.13 22.31
C THR A 286 22.05 0.18 21.42
N SER A 287 23.06 -0.50 21.98
CA SER A 287 23.85 -1.47 21.22
C SER A 287 23.01 -2.61 20.64
N ASP A 288 22.05 -3.14 21.41
CA ASP A 288 21.17 -4.20 20.95
C ASP A 288 20.18 -3.68 19.87
N GLN A 289 19.63 -2.47 20.05
CA GLN A 289 18.77 -1.84 19.03
C GLN A 289 19.51 -1.59 17.73
N ARG A 290 20.72 -1.02 17.80
CA ARG A 290 21.59 -0.78 16.64
C ARG A 290 21.88 -2.06 15.88
N ALA A 291 22.25 -3.13 16.60
CA ALA A 291 22.61 -4.40 15.98
C ALA A 291 21.45 -5.02 15.20
N ILE A 292 20.23 -5.05 15.77
CA ILE A 292 19.05 -5.56 15.07
C ILE A 292 18.62 -4.63 13.93
N TYR A 293 18.69 -3.32 14.15
CA TYR A 293 18.35 -2.34 13.13
C TYR A 293 19.25 -2.45 11.89
N GLU A 294 20.58 -2.47 12.09
CA GLU A 294 21.56 -2.60 11.00
C GLU A 294 21.45 -3.94 10.28
N ALA A 295 21.02 -5.01 10.96
CA ALA A 295 20.74 -6.30 10.34
C ALA A 295 19.60 -6.24 9.33
N VAL A 296 18.49 -5.58 9.70
CA VAL A 296 17.34 -5.35 8.80
C VAL A 296 17.71 -4.36 7.69
N PHE A 297 18.47 -3.31 8.01
CA PHE A 297 18.92 -2.35 7.00
C PHE A 297 19.80 -3.02 5.95
N LYS A 298 20.69 -3.94 6.38
CA LYS A 298 21.55 -4.71 5.48
C LYS A 298 20.73 -5.61 4.53
N SER A 299 19.71 -6.31 5.02
CA SER A 299 18.86 -7.14 4.16
C SER A 299 18.05 -6.31 3.18
N SER A 300 17.50 -5.17 3.63
CA SER A 300 16.80 -4.19 2.80
C SER A 300 17.68 -3.73 1.62
N ARG A 301 18.92 -3.27 1.90
CA ARG A 301 19.85 -2.85 0.84
C ARG A 301 20.30 -4.00 -0.06
N ALA A 302 20.53 -5.19 0.48
CA ALA A 302 20.92 -6.36 -0.29
C ALA A 302 19.83 -6.79 -1.28
N VAL A 303 18.56 -6.78 -0.84
CA VAL A 303 17.41 -7.07 -1.70
C VAL A 303 17.28 -6.01 -2.78
N MET A 304 17.26 -4.72 -2.43
CA MET A 304 17.13 -3.64 -3.42
C MET A 304 18.23 -3.68 -4.49
N ALA A 305 19.48 -3.99 -4.11
CA ALA A 305 20.58 -4.12 -5.05
C ALA A 305 20.45 -5.34 -6.00
N ALA A 306 19.68 -6.35 -5.61
CA ALA A 306 19.49 -7.57 -6.39
C ALA A 306 18.24 -7.53 -7.29
N ILE A 307 17.30 -6.62 -7.03
CA ILE A 307 16.07 -6.50 -7.81
C ILE A 307 16.38 -5.94 -9.20
N LYS A 308 15.91 -6.67 -10.22
CA LYS A 308 15.84 -6.26 -11.62
C LYS A 308 14.85 -7.17 -12.36
N PRO A 309 14.41 -6.83 -13.59
CA PRO A 309 13.54 -7.71 -14.36
C PRO A 309 14.09 -9.15 -14.47
N GLY A 310 13.20 -10.12 -14.31
CA GLY A 310 13.49 -11.56 -14.43
C GLY A 310 13.87 -12.27 -13.13
N VAL A 311 14.16 -11.57 -12.03
CA VAL A 311 14.41 -12.24 -10.74
C VAL A 311 13.13 -12.81 -10.13
N LYS A 312 13.25 -13.94 -9.41
CA LYS A 312 12.11 -14.50 -8.66
C LYS A 312 11.96 -13.75 -7.34
N TRP A 313 10.75 -13.29 -7.03
CA TRP A 313 10.50 -12.60 -5.76
C TRP A 313 10.74 -13.50 -4.53
N THR A 314 10.49 -14.80 -4.69
CA THR A 314 10.75 -15.81 -3.66
C THR A 314 12.24 -15.95 -3.33
N ASP A 315 13.14 -15.71 -4.31
CA ASP A 315 14.58 -15.72 -4.07
C ASP A 315 15.02 -14.45 -3.31
N MET A 316 14.34 -13.32 -3.50
CA MET A 316 14.58 -12.10 -2.72
C MET A 316 14.21 -12.30 -1.25
N HIS A 317 13.08 -12.96 -0.96
CA HIS A 317 12.70 -13.29 0.41
C HIS A 317 13.75 -14.20 1.08
N ARG A 318 14.22 -15.23 0.38
CA ARG A 318 15.30 -16.11 0.87
C ARG A 318 16.62 -15.37 1.06
N LEU A 319 16.92 -14.37 0.23
CA LEU A 319 18.08 -13.50 0.40
C LEU A 319 17.97 -12.69 1.71
N ALA A 320 16.81 -12.09 1.98
CA ALA A 320 16.58 -11.37 3.22
C ALA A 320 16.71 -12.30 4.45
N ASP A 321 16.07 -13.48 4.41
CA ASP A 321 16.20 -14.51 5.46
C ASP A 321 17.67 -14.84 5.74
N ARG A 322 18.44 -15.15 4.68
CA ARG A 322 19.86 -15.48 4.81
C ARG A 322 20.65 -14.36 5.48
N VAL A 323 20.45 -13.11 5.05
CA VAL A 323 21.14 -11.95 5.64
C VAL A 323 20.76 -11.78 7.11
N HIS A 324 19.48 -11.92 7.47
CA HIS A 324 19.06 -11.87 8.87
C HIS A 324 19.75 -12.95 9.70
N LEU A 325 19.80 -14.19 9.21
CA LEU A 325 20.47 -15.30 9.91
C LEU A 325 21.97 -15.04 10.09
N GLU A 326 22.66 -14.55 9.06
CA GLU A 326 24.08 -14.18 9.14
C GLU A 326 24.35 -13.13 10.20
N GLU A 327 23.51 -12.09 10.28
CA GLU A 327 23.65 -11.04 11.29
C GLU A 327 23.27 -11.52 12.69
N LEU A 328 22.20 -12.30 12.83
CA LEU A 328 21.81 -12.89 14.13
C LEU A 328 22.86 -13.86 14.68
N VAL A 329 23.65 -14.51 13.81
CA VAL A 329 24.84 -15.28 14.21
C VAL A 329 25.95 -14.36 14.74
N LYS A 330 26.22 -13.23 14.07
CA LYS A 330 27.23 -12.26 14.53
C LYS A 330 26.85 -11.61 15.87
N ILE A 331 25.56 -11.36 16.08
CA ILE A 331 25.01 -10.83 17.33
C ILE A 331 25.08 -11.88 18.45
N GLY A 332 25.19 -13.16 18.11
CA GLY A 332 25.28 -14.28 19.05
C GLY A 332 23.92 -14.81 19.53
N ILE A 333 22.82 -14.34 18.94
CA ILE A 333 21.47 -14.91 19.18
C ILE A 333 21.38 -16.31 18.57
N LEU A 334 21.97 -16.47 17.38
CA LEU A 334 22.10 -17.75 16.70
C LEU A 334 23.54 -18.26 16.72
N ASN A 335 23.73 -19.56 16.58
CA ASN A 335 25.04 -20.21 16.47
C ASN A 335 24.98 -21.35 15.44
N GLY A 336 26.11 -21.67 14.81
CA GLY A 336 26.20 -22.74 13.79
C GLY A 336 26.25 -22.21 12.35
N ARG A 337 25.99 -23.08 11.37
CA ARG A 337 26.07 -22.76 9.94
C ARG A 337 24.72 -22.24 9.42
N VAL A 338 24.73 -21.08 8.77
CA VAL A 338 23.53 -20.47 8.16
C VAL A 338 22.85 -21.39 7.16
N GLU A 339 23.61 -22.15 6.37
CA GLU A 339 23.04 -23.11 5.41
C GLU A 339 22.16 -24.18 6.07
N ASP A 340 22.46 -24.57 7.30
CA ASP A 340 21.68 -25.57 8.01
C ASP A 340 20.44 -24.93 8.65
N MET A 341 20.54 -23.68 9.11
CA MET A 341 19.39 -22.88 9.60
C MET A 341 18.34 -22.64 8.51
N VAL A 342 18.78 -22.39 7.27
CA VAL A 342 17.88 -22.19 6.11
C VAL A 342 17.07 -23.46 5.83
N LYS A 343 17.67 -24.65 5.92
CA LYS A 343 16.98 -25.94 5.69
C LYS A 343 15.87 -26.21 6.70
N VAL A 344 16.00 -25.67 7.92
CA VAL A 344 15.00 -25.80 8.98
C VAL A 344 14.15 -24.53 9.15
N HIS A 345 14.19 -23.63 8.17
CA HIS A 345 13.37 -22.42 8.08
C HIS A 345 13.43 -21.51 9.33
N ILE A 346 14.60 -21.36 9.97
CA ILE A 346 14.73 -20.45 11.12
C ILE A 346 14.43 -18.99 10.75
N GLY A 347 14.71 -18.56 9.51
CA GLY A 347 14.42 -17.19 9.06
C GLY A 347 12.98 -16.77 9.35
N ALA A 348 12.03 -17.66 9.07
CA ALA A 348 10.60 -17.45 9.30
C ALA A 348 10.18 -17.31 10.78
N VAL A 349 11.05 -17.69 11.73
CA VAL A 349 10.83 -17.44 13.16
C VAL A 349 10.98 -15.94 13.46
N PHE A 350 11.91 -15.28 12.76
CA PHE A 350 12.23 -13.86 12.94
C PHE A 350 11.58 -12.95 11.91
N MET A 351 11.21 -13.46 10.72
CA MET A 351 10.45 -12.75 9.68
C MET A 351 9.30 -13.63 9.18
N PRO A 352 8.15 -13.68 9.89
CA PRO A 352 7.06 -14.59 9.55
C PRO A 352 6.15 -14.11 8.39
N HIS A 353 6.28 -12.84 7.98
CA HIS A 353 5.54 -12.26 6.86
C HIS A 353 6.33 -12.36 5.55
N GLY A 354 5.68 -12.05 4.43
CA GLY A 354 6.36 -11.95 3.14
C GLY A 354 7.31 -10.76 3.09
N LEU A 355 8.34 -10.82 2.26
CA LEU A 355 9.33 -9.73 2.09
C LEU A 355 8.73 -8.41 1.58
N GLY A 356 7.59 -8.50 0.89
CA GLY A 356 6.91 -7.37 0.28
C GLY A 356 5.88 -7.81 -0.74
N HIS A 357 5.19 -6.84 -1.30
CA HIS A 357 4.02 -7.03 -2.14
C HIS A 357 3.93 -5.99 -3.25
N LEU A 358 3.02 -6.22 -4.19
CA LEU A 358 2.68 -5.21 -5.20
C LEU A 358 1.97 -4.03 -4.53
N LEU A 359 2.22 -2.83 -5.04
CA LEU A 359 1.62 -1.58 -4.57
C LEU A 359 1.06 -0.78 -5.76
N GLY A 360 -0.08 -0.11 -5.57
CA GLY A 360 -0.71 0.70 -6.61
C GLY A 360 -1.90 1.49 -6.08
N ILE A 361 -3.08 1.21 -6.62
CA ILE A 361 -4.34 1.78 -6.13
C ILE A 361 -4.76 1.14 -4.80
N ASP A 362 -4.44 -0.14 -4.62
CA ASP A 362 -4.57 -0.82 -3.34
C ASP A 362 -3.17 -0.96 -2.73
N VAL A 363 -3.07 -0.89 -1.40
CA VAL A 363 -1.81 -1.09 -0.68
C VAL A 363 -1.23 -2.48 -0.95
N HIS A 364 -2.05 -3.52 -0.77
CA HIS A 364 -1.81 -4.85 -1.28
C HIS A 364 -2.44 -4.97 -2.68
N ASP A 365 -1.68 -4.55 -3.70
CA ASP A 365 -2.19 -4.44 -5.07
C ASP A 365 -2.39 -5.80 -5.74
N VAL A 366 -3.27 -5.81 -6.74
CA VAL A 366 -3.73 -7.03 -7.40
C VAL A 366 -2.64 -7.68 -8.28
N GLY A 367 -2.77 -8.99 -8.51
CA GLY A 367 -2.00 -9.69 -9.54
C GLY A 367 -0.74 -10.39 -9.06
N GLY A 368 -0.59 -10.58 -7.76
CA GLY A 368 0.53 -11.32 -7.18
C GLY A 368 0.53 -12.83 -7.46
N TYR A 369 -0.65 -13.44 -7.60
CA TYR A 369 -0.83 -14.87 -7.94
C TYR A 369 -1.83 -15.05 -9.09
N PRO A 370 -1.43 -14.80 -10.34
CA PRO A 370 -2.27 -15.13 -11.49
C PRO A 370 -2.43 -16.66 -11.63
N GLU A 371 -3.34 -17.07 -12.49
CA GLU A 371 -3.50 -18.49 -12.83
C GLU A 371 -2.17 -19.14 -13.23
N GLY A 372 -1.94 -20.36 -12.75
CA GLY A 372 -0.69 -21.10 -12.95
C GLY A 372 0.43 -20.78 -11.95
N VAL A 373 0.36 -19.67 -11.20
CA VAL A 373 1.34 -19.33 -10.15
C VAL A 373 0.83 -19.82 -8.80
N LYS A 374 1.54 -20.76 -8.19
CA LYS A 374 1.18 -21.33 -6.88
C LYS A 374 1.96 -20.67 -5.74
N ARG A 375 1.26 -20.44 -4.64
CA ARG A 375 1.86 -20.05 -3.36
C ARG A 375 2.71 -21.19 -2.81
N ILE A 376 3.91 -20.88 -2.33
CA ILE A 376 4.83 -21.87 -1.74
C ILE A 376 4.39 -22.14 -0.30
N ASP A 377 4.16 -23.40 0.05
CA ASP A 377 3.76 -23.82 1.40
C ASP A 377 4.99 -24.09 2.29
N GLU A 378 5.84 -23.07 2.46
CA GLU A 378 6.98 -23.06 3.38
C GLU A 378 6.80 -21.92 4.40
N PRO A 379 7.29 -22.05 5.65
CA PRO A 379 7.29 -20.94 6.62
C PRO A 379 7.91 -19.67 6.03
N GLY A 380 7.32 -18.50 6.32
CA GLY A 380 7.68 -17.22 5.69
C GLY A 380 7.13 -17.08 4.27
N LEU A 381 7.58 -17.93 3.34
CA LEU A 381 7.22 -17.87 1.92
C LEU A 381 5.73 -18.00 1.64
N LYS A 382 4.98 -18.76 2.47
CA LYS A 382 3.52 -18.87 2.34
C LYS A 382 2.81 -17.53 2.53
N SER A 383 3.44 -16.60 3.24
CA SER A 383 2.93 -15.24 3.51
C SER A 383 3.28 -14.24 2.40
N LEU A 384 4.10 -14.59 1.40
CA LEU A 384 4.41 -13.70 0.27
C LEU A 384 3.16 -13.37 -0.52
N ARG A 385 2.93 -12.09 -0.84
CA ARG A 385 1.78 -11.69 -1.66
C ARG A 385 2.06 -11.72 -3.17
N MET A 386 3.28 -12.04 -3.58
CA MET A 386 3.67 -12.10 -4.99
C MET A 386 4.53 -13.35 -5.25
N GLY A 387 4.08 -14.21 -6.16
CA GLY A 387 4.76 -15.46 -6.53
C GLY A 387 5.43 -15.43 -7.90
N ARG A 388 5.60 -14.24 -8.50
CA ARG A 388 5.99 -14.07 -9.91
C ARG A 388 7.47 -13.73 -10.06
N LEU A 389 7.89 -13.69 -11.33
CA LEU A 389 9.08 -12.97 -11.73
C LEU A 389 8.81 -11.47 -11.67
N VAL A 390 9.81 -10.73 -11.20
CA VAL A 390 9.82 -9.27 -11.22
C VAL A 390 9.86 -8.80 -12.69
N GLN A 391 9.06 -7.81 -13.03
CA GLN A 391 9.00 -7.20 -14.36
C GLN A 391 9.17 -5.70 -14.26
N GLU A 392 9.68 -5.08 -15.32
CA GLU A 392 9.77 -3.63 -15.44
C GLU A 392 8.41 -2.99 -15.17
N ARG A 393 8.42 -1.84 -14.50
CA ARG A 393 7.25 -1.03 -14.11
C ARG A 393 6.28 -1.69 -13.12
N MET A 394 6.64 -2.84 -12.53
CA MET A 394 6.03 -3.25 -11.27
C MET A 394 6.42 -2.25 -10.18
N VAL A 395 5.49 -1.96 -9.27
CA VAL A 395 5.77 -1.22 -8.04
C VAL A 395 5.59 -2.18 -6.88
N LEU A 396 6.59 -2.24 -6.00
CA LEU A 396 6.71 -3.22 -4.93
C LEU A 396 7.12 -2.55 -3.62
N THR A 397 6.66 -3.08 -2.49
CA THR A 397 7.28 -2.83 -1.19
C THR A 397 8.51 -3.73 -1.02
N VAL A 398 9.54 -3.21 -0.36
CA VAL A 398 10.70 -3.97 0.15
C VAL A 398 10.76 -3.76 1.65
N GLU A 399 10.21 -4.70 2.41
CA GLU A 399 9.88 -4.51 3.83
C GLU A 399 10.46 -5.58 4.76
N PRO A 400 11.74 -5.98 4.66
CA PRO A 400 12.27 -6.98 5.58
C PRO A 400 12.15 -6.52 7.05
N GLY A 401 11.98 -7.49 7.94
CA GLY A 401 11.92 -7.23 9.38
C GLY A 401 12.47 -8.37 10.22
N ILE A 402 12.88 -8.04 11.45
CA ILE A 402 13.26 -8.99 12.49
C ILE A 402 12.42 -8.70 13.72
N TYR A 403 11.71 -9.71 14.21
CA TYR A 403 10.84 -9.61 15.38
C TYR A 403 11.13 -10.71 16.40
N PHE A 404 10.92 -10.38 17.68
CA PHE A 404 11.04 -11.32 18.79
C PHE A 404 9.64 -11.73 19.28
N ILE A 405 8.96 -12.53 18.47
CA ILE A 405 7.56 -12.95 18.70
C ILE A 405 7.54 -14.20 19.60
N ASN A 406 6.98 -14.06 20.80
CA ASN A 406 7.07 -15.08 21.85
C ASN A 406 6.65 -16.48 21.39
N HIS A 407 5.48 -16.63 20.77
CA HIS A 407 4.98 -17.95 20.41
C HIS A 407 5.83 -18.63 19.30
N LEU A 408 6.42 -17.87 18.38
CA LEU A 408 7.30 -18.42 17.34
C LEU A 408 8.64 -18.84 17.95
N LEU A 409 9.19 -18.01 18.84
CA LEU A 409 10.41 -18.33 19.58
C LEU A 409 10.21 -19.58 20.45
N ASP A 410 9.09 -19.69 21.15
CA ASP A 410 8.78 -20.84 22.01
C ASP A 410 8.64 -22.14 21.19
N GLN A 411 7.98 -22.07 20.02
CA GLN A 411 7.90 -23.19 19.08
C GLN A 411 9.29 -23.61 18.57
N ALA A 412 10.14 -22.66 18.21
CA ALA A 412 11.49 -22.93 17.73
C ALA A 412 12.39 -23.53 18.84
N LEU A 413 12.25 -23.05 20.08
CA LEU A 413 12.96 -23.57 21.25
C LEU A 413 12.50 -24.97 21.67
N ALA A 414 11.25 -25.34 21.37
CA ALA A 414 10.71 -26.67 21.60
C ALA A 414 11.08 -27.67 20.49
N ASN A 415 11.42 -27.20 19.30
CA ASN A 415 11.81 -28.03 18.16
C ASN A 415 13.33 -28.34 18.20
N PRO A 416 13.78 -29.61 18.38
CA PRO A 416 15.21 -29.95 18.42
C PRO A 416 15.99 -29.59 17.15
N ALA A 417 15.31 -29.56 15.99
CA ALA A 417 15.94 -29.20 14.72
C ALA A 417 16.25 -27.70 14.61
N GLN A 418 15.60 -26.86 15.42
CA GLN A 418 15.79 -25.40 15.41
C GLN A 418 16.49 -24.92 16.69
N SER A 419 16.13 -25.47 17.85
CA SER A 419 16.64 -25.03 19.16
C SER A 419 18.15 -25.21 19.32
N CYS A 420 18.77 -26.15 18.59
CA CYS A 420 20.23 -26.33 18.58
C CYS A 420 20.98 -25.09 18.04
N PHE A 421 20.34 -24.28 17.21
CA PHE A 421 20.92 -23.06 16.65
C PHE A 421 20.68 -21.82 17.53
N ILE A 422 19.83 -21.90 18.57
CA ILE A 422 19.41 -20.73 19.34
C ILE A 422 20.18 -20.66 20.66
N ASN A 423 20.89 -19.55 20.88
CA ASN A 423 21.48 -19.25 22.17
C ASN A 423 20.41 -18.66 23.11
N LYS A 424 19.89 -19.50 24.01
CA LYS A 424 18.80 -19.12 24.94
C LYS A 424 19.15 -17.95 25.86
N ASP A 425 20.39 -17.90 26.33
CA ASP A 425 20.82 -16.87 27.29
C ASP A 425 20.88 -15.49 26.61
N VAL A 426 21.38 -15.45 25.36
CA VAL A 426 21.39 -14.22 24.57
C VAL A 426 19.98 -13.85 24.12
N LEU A 427 19.19 -14.80 23.62
CA LEU A 427 17.82 -14.56 23.18
C LEU A 427 16.92 -13.98 24.30
N THR A 428 17.13 -14.41 25.55
CA THR A 428 16.35 -13.91 26.69
C THR A 428 16.45 -12.39 26.85
N ARG A 429 17.60 -11.79 26.50
CA ARG A 429 17.79 -10.33 26.51
C ARG A 429 16.92 -9.59 25.50
N PHE A 430 16.53 -10.25 24.41
CA PHE A 430 15.69 -9.68 23.35
C PHE A 430 14.20 -10.01 23.49
N ARG A 431 13.79 -10.77 24.52
CA ARG A 431 12.37 -10.97 24.81
C ARG A 431 11.74 -9.63 25.20
N GLY A 432 10.65 -9.27 24.52
CA GLY A 432 10.00 -7.97 24.72
C GLY A 432 10.67 -6.80 24.01
N PHE A 433 11.78 -7.02 23.27
CA PHE A 433 12.39 -6.01 22.40
C PHE A 433 11.38 -5.43 21.40
N GLY A 434 10.46 -6.29 20.93
CA GLY A 434 9.54 -5.97 19.85
C GLY A 434 10.12 -6.40 18.51
N GLY A 435 10.30 -5.48 17.57
CA GLY A 435 10.95 -5.75 16.30
C GLY A 435 11.30 -4.50 15.51
N VAL A 436 11.98 -4.72 14.39
CA VAL A 436 12.35 -3.70 13.41
C VAL A 436 11.81 -4.11 12.05
N ARG A 437 11.21 -3.17 11.34
CA ARG A 437 10.90 -3.26 9.90
C ARG A 437 11.41 -2.01 9.20
N ILE A 438 11.99 -2.19 8.03
CA ILE A 438 12.39 -1.09 7.15
C ILE A 438 11.71 -1.36 5.81
N GLU A 439 10.77 -0.49 5.46
CA GLU A 439 9.96 -0.64 4.26
C GLU A 439 10.08 0.56 3.35
N ASP A 440 10.48 0.28 2.12
CA ASP A 440 10.59 1.23 1.02
C ASP A 440 9.72 0.78 -0.16
N ASP A 441 9.06 1.75 -0.78
CA ASP A 441 8.38 1.60 -2.08
C ASP A 441 9.39 1.78 -3.21
N ILE A 442 9.39 0.84 -4.15
CA ILE A 442 10.26 0.86 -5.34
C ILE A 442 9.45 0.67 -6.62
N ALA A 443 9.89 1.30 -7.70
CA ALA A 443 9.44 1.02 -9.06
C ALA A 443 10.56 0.29 -9.82
N VAL A 444 10.26 -0.84 -10.45
CA VAL A 444 11.26 -1.63 -11.18
C VAL A 444 11.58 -0.95 -12.51
N THR A 445 12.85 -0.73 -12.81
CA THR A 445 13.33 -0.18 -14.09
C THR A 445 13.83 -1.30 -15.01
N ALA A 446 14.26 -0.97 -16.22
CA ALA A 446 14.77 -1.95 -17.18
C ALA A 446 15.98 -2.75 -16.67
N ASP A 447 16.77 -2.17 -15.77
CA ASP A 447 18.05 -2.70 -15.28
C ASP A 447 18.19 -2.74 -13.75
N GLY A 448 17.17 -2.29 -13.00
CA GLY A 448 17.20 -2.24 -11.55
C GLY A 448 15.91 -1.71 -10.95
N ILE A 449 16.05 -0.70 -10.08
CA ILE A 449 14.93 -0.04 -9.40
C ILE A 449 15.10 1.48 -9.38
N GLU A 450 13.98 2.17 -9.26
CA GLU A 450 13.86 3.52 -8.75
C GLU A 450 13.31 3.43 -7.32
N LEU A 451 14.00 4.03 -6.36
CA LEU A 451 13.52 4.16 -4.99
C LEU A 451 12.57 5.37 -4.89
N LEU A 452 11.32 5.14 -4.51
CA LEU A 452 10.31 6.19 -4.37
C LEU A 452 10.35 6.84 -2.99
N THR A 453 10.59 6.03 -1.96
CA THR A 453 10.63 6.46 -0.56
C THR A 453 11.89 7.26 -0.24
N CYS A 454 11.75 8.31 0.59
CA CYS A 454 12.88 9.16 0.99
C CYS A 454 12.80 9.55 2.47
N VAL A 455 13.29 8.68 3.34
CA VAL A 455 13.38 8.89 4.81
C VAL A 455 14.81 8.59 5.31
N PRO A 456 15.22 9.10 6.49
CA PRO A 456 16.45 8.68 7.17
C PRO A 456 16.51 7.15 7.35
N ARG A 457 17.64 6.50 7.01
CA ARG A 457 17.77 5.03 7.09
C ARG A 457 19.02 4.55 7.78
N THR A 458 20.11 5.29 7.78
CA THR A 458 21.26 4.92 8.63
C THR A 458 20.98 5.30 10.08
N VAL A 459 21.63 4.62 11.03
CA VAL A 459 21.54 4.96 12.45
C VAL A 459 21.95 6.42 12.66
N GLU A 460 23.03 6.84 12.01
CA GLU A 460 23.54 8.20 12.09
C GLU A 460 22.56 9.24 11.51
N GLU A 461 21.93 8.95 10.37
CA GLU A 461 20.89 9.83 9.80
C GLU A 461 19.68 9.95 10.72
N ILE A 462 19.20 8.84 11.28
CA ILE A 462 18.03 8.84 12.18
C ILE A 462 18.34 9.64 13.45
N GLU A 463 19.44 9.32 14.13
CA GLU A 463 19.81 10.03 15.36
C GLU A 463 20.05 11.52 15.12
N ALA A 464 20.71 11.88 14.01
CA ALA A 464 20.93 13.28 13.64
C ALA A 464 19.61 13.98 13.34
N PHE A 465 18.70 13.31 12.63
CA PHE A 465 17.41 13.89 12.24
C PHE A 465 16.47 14.09 13.42
N MET A 466 16.45 13.15 14.37
CA MET A 466 15.65 13.26 15.60
C MET A 466 16.22 14.30 16.58
N ALA A 467 17.54 14.51 16.58
CA ALA A 467 18.19 15.54 17.42
C ALA A 467 18.06 16.96 16.85
N ASP A 468 17.75 17.11 15.56
CA ASP A 468 17.65 18.41 14.90
C ASP A 468 16.45 19.22 15.42
N SER A 469 16.76 20.36 16.06
CA SER A 469 15.78 21.32 16.58
C SER A 469 15.28 22.32 15.52
N GLY A 470 15.67 22.17 14.25
CA GLY A 470 15.19 23.00 13.15
C GLY A 470 13.65 23.03 13.06
N LYS A 471 13.11 24.22 12.71
CA LYS A 471 11.68 24.59 12.80
C LYS A 471 10.72 23.41 12.65
N THR A 472 10.18 22.96 13.79
CA THR A 472 9.09 22.01 13.84
C THR A 472 7.85 22.62 13.19
N PHE A 473 7.12 21.83 12.41
CA PHE A 473 5.76 22.23 12.03
C PHE A 473 4.92 22.26 13.31
N SER A 474 4.49 23.43 13.75
CA SER A 474 3.55 23.53 14.87
C SER A 474 2.12 23.49 14.31
N PRO A 475 1.35 22.40 14.51
CA PRO A 475 -0.07 22.41 14.16
C PRO A 475 -0.87 23.40 15.03
N VAL A 476 -0.32 23.76 16.19
CA VAL A 476 -0.85 24.80 17.06
C VAL A 476 -0.44 26.15 16.50
N VAL A 477 -1.38 26.85 15.87
CA VAL A 477 -1.32 28.32 15.79
C VAL A 477 -1.22 28.79 17.23
N SER A 478 -0.10 29.41 17.60
CA SER A 478 0.09 29.99 18.93
C SER A 478 -1.16 30.80 19.29
N SER A 479 -1.84 30.43 20.37
CA SER A 479 -3.03 31.12 20.89
C SER A 479 -2.71 32.52 21.45
N GLU A 480 -1.60 33.14 21.05
CA GLU A 480 -1.28 34.53 21.35
C GLU A 480 -1.79 35.42 20.23
N LYS A 481 -3.09 35.76 20.34
CA LYS A 481 -3.78 36.99 19.90
C LYS A 481 -5.23 36.66 19.49
N PHE A 482 -6.08 36.47 20.49
CA PHE A 482 -7.42 37.07 20.55
C PHE A 482 -7.74 37.40 22.00
#